data_AF-A0A4S1F0M9-F1
#
_entry.id   AF-A0A4S1F0M9-F1
#
_cell.length_a   1.000
_cell.length_b   1.000
_cell.length_c   1.000
_cell.angle_alpha   90.00
_cell.angle_beta   90.00
_cell.angle_gamma   90.00
#
_symmetry.space_group_name_H-M   'P 1'
#
loop_
_entity.id
_entity.type
_entity.pdbx_description
1 polymer ?
#
loop_
_entity_poly.entity_id
_entity_poly.type
_entity_poly.pdbx_seq_one_letter_code
_entity_poly.pdbx_strand_id
1 'polypeptide(L)'
;LRQHGAKVTLLPGPEGDRSNLFATIGPADVPGYILSGHMDVVPAGEPQWSSPPFALRREGERLYGRGTTDMKGFLAAALAAVSKLAGLRLTKPVHFAFSYDEEIGCRGVPHLIARLPELCAKPLGVIVGEPSGMRAV
;
A
#
# COMPACT_ATOMS: atom_id res chain seq x y z
N LEU A 1 -0.92 0.83 -12.01
CA LEU A 1 0.19 1.79 -11.80
C LEU A 1 0.94 2.12 -13.09
N ARG A 2 1.77 1.23 -13.67
CA ARG A 2 2.55 1.52 -14.90
C ARG A 2 1.70 1.99 -16.09
N GLN A 3 0.53 1.37 -16.30
CA GLN A 3 -0.45 1.78 -17.32
C GLN A 3 -0.92 3.24 -17.19
N HIS A 4 -0.76 3.84 -16.01
CA HIS A 4 -1.13 5.22 -15.71
C HIS A 4 0.09 6.14 -15.57
N GLY A 5 1.25 5.74 -16.13
CA GLY A 5 2.47 6.57 -16.15
C GLY A 5 3.26 6.61 -14.84
N ALA A 6 2.88 5.83 -13.82
CA ALA A 6 3.64 5.78 -12.58
C ALA A 6 5.02 5.11 -12.80
N LYS A 7 6.09 5.70 -12.26
CA LYS A 7 7.40 5.04 -12.14
C LYS A 7 7.28 4.00 -11.03
N VAL A 8 7.45 2.71 -11.35
CA VAL A 8 7.29 1.60 -10.40
C VAL A 8 8.58 0.83 -10.23
N THR A 9 9.07 0.78 -9.00
CA THR A 9 10.22 -0.01 -8.55
C THR A 9 9.73 -1.14 -7.65
N LEU A 10 10.14 -2.37 -7.96
CA LEU A 10 10.04 -3.49 -7.03
C LEU A 10 11.37 -3.60 -6.29
N LEU A 11 11.31 -3.74 -4.98
CA LEU A 11 12.48 -3.90 -4.11
C LEU A 11 12.40 -5.28 -3.49
N PRO A 12 13.11 -6.28 -4.04
CA PRO A 12 13.19 -7.60 -3.43
C PRO A 12 13.69 -7.49 -1.99
N GLY A 13 13.05 -8.23 -1.10
CA GLY A 13 13.55 -8.47 0.24
C GLY A 13 14.88 -9.22 0.21
N PRO A 14 15.71 -9.10 1.26
CA PRO A 14 16.94 -9.90 1.37
C PRO A 14 16.66 -11.40 1.38
N GLU A 15 15.46 -11.83 1.76
CA GLU A 15 15.00 -13.22 1.71
C GLU A 15 14.76 -13.73 0.27
N GLY A 16 14.61 -12.82 -0.69
CA GLY A 16 14.44 -13.15 -2.11
C GLY A 16 13.07 -13.73 -2.51
N ASP A 17 12.15 -13.93 -1.56
CA ASP A 17 10.83 -14.53 -1.78
C ASP A 17 9.71 -13.48 -1.95
N ARG A 18 9.90 -12.28 -1.41
CA ARG A 18 8.92 -11.19 -1.37
C ARG A 18 9.54 -9.87 -1.80
N SER A 19 8.71 -8.86 -2.04
CA SER A 19 9.17 -7.55 -2.50
C SER A 19 8.28 -6.43 -2.00
N ASN A 20 8.90 -5.30 -1.64
CA ASN A 20 8.17 -4.05 -1.52
C ASN A 20 7.89 -3.50 -2.92
N LEU A 21 6.80 -2.76 -3.05
CA LEU A 21 6.49 -1.96 -4.23
C LEU A 21 6.57 -0.49 -3.86
N PHE A 22 7.41 0.25 -4.60
CA PHE A 22 7.44 1.71 -4.54
C PHE A 22 7.03 2.28 -5.89
N ALA A 23 5.96 3.06 -5.93
CA ALA A 23 5.50 3.72 -7.15
C ALA A 23 5.38 5.23 -6.96
N THR A 24 5.65 6.01 -8.01
CA THR A 24 5.53 7.48 -7.96
C THR A 24 4.71 8.00 -9.12
N ILE A 25 3.78 8.92 -8.82
CA ILE A 25 3.08 9.76 -9.79
C ILE A 25 3.49 11.22 -9.52
N GLY A 26 3.97 11.91 -10.56
CA GLY A 26 4.50 13.28 -10.44
C GLY A 26 6.03 13.35 -10.28
N PRO A 27 6.59 14.56 -10.04
CA PRO A 27 8.03 14.80 -9.99
C PRO A 27 8.67 14.20 -8.73
N ALA A 28 9.51 13.17 -8.87
CA ALA A 28 10.09 12.44 -7.72
C ALA A 28 11.24 13.20 -7.01
N ASP A 29 11.76 14.26 -7.63
CA ASP A 29 12.88 15.09 -7.18
C ASP A 29 12.47 16.22 -6.23
N VAL A 30 11.17 16.39 -5.98
CA VAL A 30 10.64 17.36 -5.01
C VAL A 30 9.89 16.65 -3.87
N PRO A 31 9.85 17.21 -2.65
CA PRO A 31 9.12 16.62 -1.53
C PRO A 31 7.62 16.42 -1.82
N GLY A 32 7.13 15.21 -1.58
CA GLY A 32 5.71 14.86 -1.71
C GLY A 32 5.20 14.00 -0.56
N TYR A 33 4.10 13.28 -0.80
CA TYR A 33 3.45 12.46 0.24
C TYR A 33 3.51 10.98 -0.12
N ILE A 34 3.68 10.14 0.90
CA ILE A 34 3.64 8.68 0.76
C ILE A 34 2.28 8.16 1.23
N LEU A 35 1.63 7.33 0.42
CA LEU A 35 0.56 6.43 0.82
C LEU A 35 1.18 5.08 1.16
N SER A 36 1.17 4.71 2.43
CA SER A 36 1.83 3.52 2.94
C SER A 36 0.82 2.46 3.38
N GLY A 37 1.11 1.21 3.04
CA GLY A 37 0.36 0.06 3.52
C GLY A 37 1.07 -1.26 3.24
N HIS A 38 0.58 -2.37 3.78
CA HIS A 38 1.12 -3.70 3.61
C HIS A 38 0.20 -4.58 2.74
N MET A 39 0.81 -5.53 2.04
CA MET A 39 0.13 -6.40 1.08
C MET A 39 -0.17 -7.80 1.63
N ASP A 40 0.52 -8.18 2.70
CA ASP A 40 0.33 -9.44 3.40
C ASP A 40 -0.97 -9.43 4.23
N VAL A 41 -1.33 -10.61 4.71
CA VAL A 41 -2.46 -10.83 5.59
C VAL A 41 -2.13 -12.02 6.48
N VAL A 42 -2.66 -12.04 7.69
CA VAL A 42 -2.60 -13.24 8.54
C VAL A 42 -3.35 -14.42 7.90
N PRO A 43 -2.99 -15.68 8.26
CA PRO A 43 -3.75 -16.87 7.87
C PRO A 43 -5.24 -16.75 8.21
N ALA A 44 -6.07 -17.45 7.44
CA ALA A 44 -7.52 -17.47 7.65
C ALA A 44 -8.03 -18.91 7.56
N GLY A 45 -7.98 -19.63 8.69
CA GLY A 45 -8.38 -21.03 8.81
C GLY A 45 -9.35 -21.28 9.95
N GLU A 46 -9.87 -20.22 10.55
CA GLU A 46 -10.69 -20.29 11.76
C GLU A 46 -12.11 -20.77 11.42
N PRO A 47 -12.74 -21.63 12.25
CA PRO A 47 -14.06 -22.21 11.97
C PRO A 47 -15.21 -21.19 11.99
N GLN A 48 -14.99 -19.97 12.48
CA GLN A 48 -16.00 -18.92 12.59
C GLN A 48 -16.30 -18.22 11.25
N TRP A 49 -15.51 -18.48 10.20
CA TRP A 49 -15.78 -17.94 8.87
C TRP A 49 -17.10 -18.50 8.32
N SER A 50 -18.07 -17.62 8.10
CA SER A 50 -19.36 -17.97 7.48
C SER A 50 -19.29 -18.13 5.95
N SER A 51 -18.15 -17.80 5.35
CA SER A 51 -17.86 -17.95 3.92
C SER A 51 -16.35 -18.12 3.73
N PRO A 52 -15.87 -18.67 2.59
CA PRO A 52 -14.45 -18.80 2.32
C PRO A 52 -13.71 -17.46 2.51
N PRO A 53 -12.65 -17.39 3.35
CA PRO A 53 -12.05 -16.13 3.77
C PRO A 53 -11.40 -15.33 2.65
N PHE A 54 -10.90 -16.01 1.62
CA PHE A 54 -10.24 -15.39 0.47
C PHE A 54 -11.18 -15.16 -0.71
N ALA A 55 -12.48 -15.42 -0.55
CA ALA A 55 -13.51 -15.04 -1.50
C ALA A 55 -14.24 -13.79 -0.99
N LEU A 56 -14.05 -12.66 -1.66
CA LEU A 56 -14.70 -11.41 -1.29
C LEU A 56 -16.22 -11.56 -1.40
N ARG A 57 -16.93 -11.32 -0.30
CA ARG A 57 -18.39 -11.38 -0.22
C ARG A 57 -18.95 -10.03 0.18
N ARG A 58 -19.92 -9.52 -0.56
CA ARG A 58 -20.67 -8.30 -0.19
C ARG A 58 -22.00 -8.68 0.45
N GLU A 59 -22.34 -8.01 1.54
CA GLU A 59 -23.65 -8.12 2.19
C GLU A 59 -24.09 -6.72 2.65
N GLY A 60 -25.06 -6.15 1.92
CA GLY A 60 -25.40 -4.73 2.04
C GLY A 60 -24.18 -3.86 1.75
N GLU A 61 -23.84 -3.00 2.71
CA GLU A 61 -22.70 -2.07 2.63
C GLU A 61 -21.40 -2.64 3.19
N ARG A 62 -21.41 -3.90 3.63
CA ARG A 62 -20.24 -4.56 4.22
C ARG A 62 -19.56 -5.48 3.21
N LEU A 63 -18.23 -5.43 3.19
CA LEU A 63 -17.37 -6.32 2.42
C LEU A 63 -16.67 -7.27 3.40
N TYR A 64 -16.85 -8.57 3.20
CA TYR A 64 -16.29 -9.63 4.03
C TYR A 64 -15.21 -10.37 3.27
N GLY A 65 -14.07 -10.57 3.94
CA GLY A 65 -12.93 -11.31 3.42
C GLY A 65 -11.66 -10.96 4.19
N ARG A 66 -10.71 -11.89 4.28
CA ARG A 66 -9.40 -11.65 4.87
C ARG A 66 -8.67 -10.58 4.05
N GLY A 67 -8.17 -9.55 4.74
CA GLY A 67 -7.50 -8.43 4.08
C GLY A 67 -8.40 -7.23 3.77
N THR A 68 -9.73 -7.36 3.88
CA THR A 68 -10.65 -6.26 3.51
C THR A 68 -10.41 -4.99 4.31
N THR A 69 -10.26 -5.11 5.62
CA THR A 69 -9.92 -3.98 6.51
C THR A 69 -8.41 -3.84 6.70
N ASP A 70 -7.71 -4.96 6.88
CA ASP A 70 -6.29 -5.00 7.22
C ASP A 70 -5.45 -5.77 6.18
N MET A 71 -4.84 -5.10 5.20
CA MET A 71 -5.12 -3.69 4.85
C MET A 71 -5.33 -3.44 3.35
N LYS A 72 -5.72 -4.50 2.63
CA LYS A 72 -5.96 -4.46 1.18
C LYS A 72 -7.09 -3.51 0.78
N GLY A 73 -8.02 -3.19 1.67
CA GLY A 73 -9.04 -2.16 1.43
C GLY A 73 -8.43 -0.78 1.17
N PHE A 74 -7.46 -0.35 1.98
CA PHE A 74 -6.74 0.89 1.75
C PHE A 74 -5.92 0.84 0.47
N LEU A 75 -5.21 -0.28 0.22
CA LEU A 75 -4.46 -0.44 -1.02
C LEU A 75 -5.35 -0.29 -2.25
N ALA A 76 -6.55 -0.91 -2.22
CA ALA A 76 -7.53 -0.80 -3.29
C ALA A 76 -8.02 0.64 -3.47
N ALA A 77 -8.31 1.36 -2.38
CA ALA A 77 -8.72 2.76 -2.44
C ALA A 77 -7.61 3.67 -3.00
N ALA A 78 -6.37 3.48 -2.57
CA ALA A 78 -5.20 4.19 -3.09
C ALA A 78 -5.01 3.91 -4.59
N LEU A 79 -5.12 2.64 -5.01
CA LEU A 79 -5.01 2.24 -6.41
C LEU A 79 -6.17 2.79 -7.27
N ALA A 80 -7.39 2.89 -6.73
CA ALA A 80 -8.53 3.50 -7.42
C ALA A 80 -8.31 5.00 -7.71
N ALA A 81 -7.55 5.70 -6.86
CA ALA A 81 -7.20 7.10 -7.07
C ALA A 81 -6.13 7.33 -8.16
N VAL A 82 -5.42 6.29 -8.59
CA VAL A 82 -4.28 6.40 -9.53
C VAL A 82 -4.64 7.08 -10.84
N SER A 83 -5.77 6.71 -11.46
CA SER A 83 -6.19 7.28 -12.74
C SER A 83 -6.45 8.78 -12.64
N LYS A 84 -7.12 9.20 -11.56
CA LYS A 84 -7.36 10.61 -11.25
C LYS A 84 -6.05 11.35 -11.01
N LEU A 85 -5.16 10.81 -10.18
CA LEU A 85 -3.85 11.42 -9.89
C LEU A 85 -2.99 11.59 -11.15
N ALA A 86 -2.98 10.59 -12.04
CA ALA A 86 -2.25 10.62 -13.30
C ALA A 86 -2.79 11.68 -14.28
N GLY A 87 -4.08 12.01 -14.20
CA GLY A 87 -4.70 13.08 -14.99
C GLY A 87 -4.40 14.50 -14.48
N LEU A 88 -3.81 14.65 -13.29
CA LEU A 88 -3.49 15.94 -12.69
C LEU A 88 -2.06 16.38 -13.03
N ARG A 89 -1.85 17.69 -13.21
CA ARG A 89 -0.51 18.28 -13.22
C ARG A 89 -0.04 18.49 -11.79
N LEU A 90 0.49 17.42 -11.18
CA LEU A 90 0.98 17.44 -9.81
C LEU A 90 2.29 18.24 -9.68
N THR A 91 2.33 19.23 -8.79
CA THR A 91 3.56 19.95 -8.40
C THR A 91 4.29 19.27 -7.25
N LYS A 92 3.66 18.30 -6.59
CA LYS A 92 4.24 17.43 -5.56
C LYS A 92 3.91 15.98 -5.88
N PRO A 93 4.86 15.04 -5.76
CA PRO A 93 4.59 13.65 -6.10
C PRO A 93 3.68 13.00 -5.05
N VAL A 94 2.94 11.99 -5.51
CA VAL A 94 2.31 11.00 -4.64
C VAL A 94 3.05 9.69 -4.84
N HIS A 95 3.61 9.18 -3.74
CA HIS A 95 4.30 7.91 -3.70
C HIS A 95 3.38 6.83 -3.09
N PHE A 96 3.45 5.62 -3.62
CA PHE A 96 2.82 4.43 -3.06
C PHE A 96 3.94 3.55 -2.51
N ALA A 97 3.91 3.29 -1.21
CA ALA A 97 4.89 2.49 -0.49
C ALA A 97 4.20 1.26 0.08
N PHE A 98 4.15 0.19 -0.71
CA PHE A 98 3.47 -1.05 -0.34
C PHE A 98 4.47 -2.09 0.14
N SER A 99 4.44 -2.41 1.44
CA SER A 99 5.35 -3.33 2.08
C SER A 99 4.85 -4.77 2.09
N TYR A 100 5.78 -5.70 2.30
CA TYR A 100 5.49 -7.09 2.66
C TYR A 100 5.84 -7.34 4.13
N ASP A 101 5.27 -8.42 4.68
CA ASP A 101 5.53 -8.95 6.03
C ASP A 101 5.46 -7.90 7.13
N GLU A 102 4.39 -7.10 7.11
CA GLU A 102 4.05 -6.25 8.24
C GLU A 102 3.61 -7.12 9.43
N GLU A 103 2.76 -8.10 9.17
CA GLU A 103 2.09 -8.97 10.15
C GLU A 103 3.06 -9.94 10.85
N ILE A 104 4.30 -10.06 10.33
CA ILE A 104 5.38 -10.93 10.84
C ILE A 104 6.59 -10.08 11.26
N GLY A 105 6.32 -8.88 11.79
CA GLY A 105 7.30 -8.01 12.43
C GLY A 105 7.85 -6.90 11.54
N CYS A 106 7.04 -6.33 10.65
CA CYS A 106 7.37 -5.14 9.85
C CYS A 106 8.65 -5.30 9.01
N ARG A 107 8.93 -6.48 8.44
CA ARG A 107 10.22 -6.75 7.79
C ARG A 107 10.45 -5.90 6.55
N GLY A 108 9.41 -5.72 5.72
CA GLY A 108 9.52 -4.95 4.49
C GLY A 108 9.84 -3.48 4.70
N VAL A 109 9.34 -2.86 5.78
CA VAL A 109 9.41 -1.40 5.98
C VAL A 109 10.86 -0.90 6.16
N PRO A 110 11.72 -1.47 7.02
CA PRO A 110 13.13 -1.09 7.12
C PRO A 110 13.88 -1.20 5.79
N HIS A 111 13.62 -2.24 5.00
CA HIS A 111 14.23 -2.41 3.69
C HIS A 111 13.81 -1.31 2.71
N LEU A 112 12.53 -0.91 2.73
CA LEU A 112 12.04 0.19 1.91
C LEU A 112 12.65 1.53 2.34
N ILE A 113 12.70 1.80 3.65
CA ILE A 113 13.26 3.04 4.20
C ILE A 113 14.74 3.20 3.81
N ALA A 114 15.52 2.12 3.88
CA ALA A 114 16.93 2.14 3.50
C ALA A 114 17.15 2.53 2.03
N ARG A 115 16.22 2.18 1.15
CA ARG A 115 16.28 2.49 -0.30
C ARG A 115 15.59 3.80 -0.66
N LEU A 116 14.83 4.41 0.25
CA LEU A 116 14.02 5.60 -0.02
C LEU A 116 14.83 6.79 -0.60
N PRO A 117 16.07 7.08 -0.15
CA PRO A 117 16.88 8.16 -0.72
C PRO A 117 17.22 7.98 -2.21
N GLU A 118 17.19 6.75 -2.73
CA GLU A 118 17.40 6.45 -4.15
C GLU A 118 16.12 6.61 -4.99
N LEU A 119 14.96 6.67 -4.33
CA LEU A 119 13.65 6.56 -4.96
C LEU A 119 12.94 7.91 -5.09
N CYS A 120 13.09 8.79 -4.11
CA CYS A 120 12.48 10.13 -4.10
C CYS A 120 13.22 11.12 -3.20
N ALA A 121 12.92 12.41 -3.37
CA ALA A 121 13.26 13.44 -2.39
C ALA A 121 12.62 13.13 -1.01
N LYS A 122 13.18 13.71 0.05
CA LYS A 122 12.66 13.54 1.42
C LYS A 122 11.16 13.87 1.46
N PRO A 123 10.28 12.92 1.82
CA PRO A 123 8.84 13.16 1.84
C PRO A 123 8.44 14.22 2.86
N LEU A 124 7.35 14.93 2.57
CA LEU A 124 6.69 15.87 3.48
C LEU A 124 5.90 15.16 4.58
N GLY A 125 5.46 13.93 4.31
CA GLY A 125 4.67 13.14 5.26
C GLY A 125 4.25 11.80 4.68
N VAL A 126 3.70 10.96 5.56
CA VAL A 126 3.21 9.62 5.24
C VAL A 126 1.77 9.50 5.74
N ILE A 127 0.90 8.94 4.92
CA ILE A 127 -0.44 8.51 5.29
C ILE A 127 -0.39 6.98 5.35
N VAL A 128 -0.54 6.43 6.56
CA VAL A 128 -0.60 4.98 6.78
C VAL A 128 -2.07 4.57 6.76
N GLY A 129 -2.39 3.59 5.93
CA GLY A 129 -3.77 3.18 5.68
C GLY A 129 -4.42 2.26 6.70
N GLU A 130 -3.77 2.04 7.84
CA GLU A 130 -4.18 1.04 8.81
C GLU A 130 -5.42 1.51 9.59
N PRO A 131 -6.41 0.62 9.86
CA PRO A 131 -7.68 1.00 10.46
C PRO A 131 -7.55 1.41 11.95
N SER A 132 -7.48 2.71 12.21
CA SER A 132 -7.47 3.34 13.53
C SER A 132 -8.87 3.77 14.02
N GLY A 133 -9.91 3.00 13.68
CA GLY A 133 -11.30 3.39 13.98
C GLY A 133 -11.77 4.64 13.22
N MET A 134 -11.28 4.82 11.98
CA MET A 134 -11.60 5.95 11.08
C MET A 134 -11.17 7.34 11.61
N ARG A 135 -10.16 7.40 12.48
CA ARG A 135 -9.60 8.67 12.98
C ARG A 135 -8.15 8.82 12.52
N ALA A 136 -7.80 9.97 11.97
CA ALA A 136 -6.39 10.31 11.82
C ALA A 136 -5.76 10.37 13.22
N VAL A 137 -4.74 9.54 13.44
CA VAL A 137 -3.92 9.52 14.65
C VAL A 137 -2.56 10.15 14.38
#